data_AF-A0A7C0W474-F1
#
_entry.id   AF-A0A7C0W474-F1
#
_cell.length_a   1.000
_cell.length_b   1.000
_cell.length_c   1.000
_cell.angle_alpha   90.00
_cell.angle_beta   90.00
_cell.angle_gamma   90.00
#
_symmetry.space_group_name_H-M   'P 1'
#
loop_
_entity.id
_entity.type
_entity.pdbx_description
1 polymer ?
#
loop_
_entity_poly.entity_id
_entity_poly.type
_entity_poly.pdbx_seq_one_letter_code
_entity_poly.pdbx_strand_id
1 'polypeptide(L)'
;MIMRMWRGWTRPADREAYAEYILGSGIVEYKATPGNKGAYLVSRPDGDRVEFLTVSFWDSYDAIRAFAGPDIDQAVFYPEDDRYLVDRETTVTHFTVH
;
A
#
# COMPACT_ATOMS: atom_id res chain seq x y z
N MET A 1 -17.04 -4.93 -5.55
CA MET A 1 -15.98 -4.15 -4.85
C MET A 1 -14.64 -4.81 -5.11
N ILE A 2 -13.57 -4.04 -5.22
CA ILE A 2 -12.22 -4.53 -5.52
C ILE A 2 -11.32 -4.26 -4.33
N MET A 3 -10.51 -5.24 -3.92
CA MET A 3 -9.44 -5.05 -2.96
C MET A 3 -8.11 -4.95 -3.72
N ARG A 4 -7.32 -3.91 -3.45
CA ARG A 4 -5.95 -3.74 -3.95
C ARG A 4 -4.96 -3.92 -2.81
N MET A 5 -3.99 -4.80 -3.00
CA MET A 5 -2.96 -5.13 -2.01
C MET A 5 -1.57 -4.90 -2.58
N TRP A 6 -0.71 -4.27 -1.79
CA TRP A 6 0.73 -4.18 -2.03
C TRP A 6 1.49 -4.73 -0.82
N ARG A 7 2.72 -5.21 -1.05
CA ARG A 7 3.59 -5.77 -0.02
C ARG A 7 5.00 -5.17 -0.08
N GLY A 8 5.55 -4.88 1.10
CA GLY A 8 6.95 -4.49 1.27
C GLY A 8 7.49 -4.90 2.63
N TRP A 9 8.81 -4.79 2.81
CA TRP A 9 9.48 -5.17 4.04
C TRP A 9 10.44 -4.10 4.53
N THR A 10 10.53 -3.95 5.84
CA THR A 10 11.52 -3.10 6.52
C THR A 10 12.35 -3.92 7.51
N ARG A 11 13.39 -3.30 8.07
CA ARG A 11 14.06 -3.83 9.26
C ARG A 11 13.13 -3.69 10.47
N PRO A 12 13.19 -4.58 11.47
CA PRO A 12 12.38 -4.47 12.68
C PRO A 12 12.51 -3.12 13.42
N ALA A 13 13.70 -2.53 13.42
CA ALA A 13 13.96 -1.23 14.03
C ALA A 13 13.23 -0.06 13.34
N ASP A 14 12.89 -0.21 12.06
CA ASP A 14 12.27 0.84 11.25
C ASP A 14 10.73 0.72 11.21
N ARG A 15 10.16 -0.29 11.85
CA ARG A 15 8.72 -0.63 11.80
C ARG A 15 7.82 0.56 12.10
N GLU A 16 7.98 1.18 13.26
CA GLU A 16 7.05 2.24 13.71
C GLU A 16 7.22 3.52 12.87
N ALA A 17 8.47 3.89 12.55
CA ALA A 17 8.76 5.04 11.70
C ALA A 17 8.16 4.89 10.28
N TYR A 18 8.31 3.70 9.68
CA TYR A 18 7.71 3.42 8.38
C TYR A 18 6.18 3.39 8.44
N ALA A 19 5.59 2.89 9.54
CA ALA A 19 4.16 2.89 9.73
C ALA A 19 3.58 4.31 9.79
N GLU A 20 4.19 5.18 10.60
CA GLU A 20 3.81 6.60 10.71
C GLU A 20 3.93 7.30 9.35
N TYR A 21 5.03 7.06 8.63
CA TYR A 21 5.26 7.62 7.30
C TYR A 21 4.14 7.26 6.31
N ILE A 22 3.82 5.98 6.17
CA ILE A 22 2.79 5.51 5.23
C ILE A 22 1.38 5.95 5.66
N LEU A 23 1.11 5.99 6.97
CA LEU A 23 -0.16 6.50 7.49
C LEU A 23 -0.35 8.00 7.24
N GLY A 24 0.73 8.79 7.27
CA GLY A 24 0.71 10.23 6.98
C GLY A 24 0.78 10.59 5.50
N SER A 25 1.14 9.65 4.63
CA SER A 25 1.29 9.85 3.19
C SER A 25 0.31 8.99 2.39
N GLY A 26 0.70 7.77 2.02
CA GLY A 26 -0.05 6.92 1.09
C GLY A 26 -1.48 6.64 1.53
N ILE A 27 -1.71 6.32 2.82
CA ILE A 27 -3.08 6.06 3.30
C ILE A 27 -3.98 7.30 3.23
N VAL A 28 -3.43 8.50 3.41
CA VAL A 28 -4.17 9.76 3.25
C VAL A 28 -4.60 9.92 1.79
N GLU A 29 -3.69 9.70 0.84
CA GLU A 29 -3.96 9.81 -0.58
C GLU A 29 -4.99 8.77 -1.07
N TYR A 30 -4.88 7.53 -0.57
CA TYR A 30 -5.84 6.46 -0.90
C TYR A 30 -7.25 6.90 -0.50
N LYS A 31 -7.41 7.40 0.74
CA LYS A 31 -8.70 7.82 1.29
C LYS A 31 -9.25 9.09 0.65
N ALA A 32 -8.39 9.96 0.15
CA ALA A 32 -8.80 11.17 -0.55
C ALA A 32 -9.31 10.90 -1.97
N THR A 33 -8.97 9.75 -2.57
CA THR A 33 -9.38 9.42 -3.93
C THR A 33 -10.87 9.00 -3.99
N PRO A 34 -11.70 9.66 -4.81
CA PRO A 34 -13.09 9.26 -5.00
C PRO A 34 -13.23 7.78 -5.43
N GLY A 35 -14.16 7.07 -4.78
CA GLY A 35 -14.38 5.64 -5.03
C GLY A 35 -13.57 4.71 -4.13
N ASN A 36 -12.65 5.23 -3.30
CA ASN A 36 -12.06 4.47 -2.19
C ASN A 36 -13.12 4.18 -1.10
N LYS A 37 -13.09 2.98 -0.52
CA LYS A 37 -13.99 2.49 0.54
C LYS A 37 -13.29 2.18 1.85
N GLY A 38 -12.01 2.47 1.93
CA GLY A 38 -11.18 2.16 3.08
C GLY A 38 -9.77 1.80 2.64
N ALA A 39 -8.81 2.18 3.48
CA ALA A 39 -7.41 1.87 3.31
C ALA A 39 -6.78 1.62 4.68
N TYR A 40 -5.94 0.58 4.75
CA TYR A 40 -5.32 0.09 5.96
C TYR A 40 -3.86 -0.25 5.68
N LEU A 41 -3.02 0.08 6.64
CA LEU A 41 -1.67 -0.45 6.75
C LEU A 41 -1.70 -1.53 7.82
N VAL A 42 -1.23 -2.74 7.48
CA VAL A 42 -1.07 -3.83 8.43
C VAL A 42 0.36 -4.34 8.37
N SER A 43 0.88 -4.85 9.47
CA SER A 43 2.23 -5.42 9.52
C SER A 43 2.31 -6.62 10.43
N ARG A 44 3.31 -7.47 10.17
CA ARG A 44 3.67 -8.61 11.02
C ARG A 44 5.17 -8.90 10.93
N PRO A 45 5.75 -9.56 11.95
CA PRO A 45 7.10 -10.13 11.82
C PRO A 45 7.17 -11.14 10.67
N ASP A 46 8.28 -11.14 9.94
CA ASP A 46 8.60 -12.09 8.88
C ASP A 46 10.11 -12.39 8.89
N GLY A 47 10.50 -13.43 9.63
CA GLY A 47 11.90 -13.77 9.85
C GLY A 47 12.67 -12.65 10.58
N ASP A 48 13.71 -12.14 9.92
CA ASP A 48 14.54 -11.02 10.37
C ASP A 48 14.04 -9.65 9.90
N ARG A 49 12.88 -9.60 9.24
CA ARG A 49 12.24 -8.41 8.67
C ARG A 49 10.83 -8.23 9.23
N VAL A 50 10.23 -7.09 8.90
CA VAL A 50 8.80 -6.84 9.16
C VAL A 50 8.11 -6.66 7.82
N GLU A 51 7.13 -7.53 7.54
CA GLU A 51 6.26 -7.41 6.37
C GLU A 51 5.20 -6.35 6.64
N PHE A 52 4.98 -5.49 5.66
CA PHE A 52 3.89 -4.53 5.58
C PHE A 52 3.01 -4.86 4.39
N LEU A 53 1.70 -4.75 4.60
CA LEU A 53 0.72 -4.74 3.52
C LEU A 53 -0.07 -3.44 3.57
N THR A 54 -0.20 -2.78 2.42
CA THR A 54 -1.27 -1.78 2.25
C THR A 54 -2.45 -2.47 1.59
N VAL A 55 -3.59 -2.46 2.27
CA VAL A 55 -4.85 -3.04 1.79
C VAL A 55 -5.86 -1.92 1.61
N SER A 56 -6.44 -1.82 0.42
CA SER A 56 -7.41 -0.78 0.08
C SER A 56 -8.59 -1.34 -0.70
N PHE A 57 -9.76 -0.75 -0.53
CA PHE A 57 -11.01 -1.18 -1.14
C PHE A 57 -11.55 -0.10 -2.07
N TRP A 58 -12.08 -0.51 -3.21
CA TRP A 58 -12.44 0.40 -4.29
C TRP A 58 -13.76 -0.02 -4.95
N ASP A 59 -14.54 0.98 -5.38
CA ASP A 59 -15.79 0.77 -6.11
C ASP A 59 -15.57 0.18 -7.51
N SER A 60 -14.51 0.61 -8.20
CA SER A 60 -14.24 0.25 -9.59
C SER A 60 -12.76 0.34 -9.95
N TYR A 61 -12.37 -0.29 -11.06
CA TYR A 61 -11.03 -0.15 -11.62
C TYR A 61 -10.74 1.27 -12.13
N ASP A 62 -11.77 2.04 -12.50
CA ASP A 62 -11.59 3.45 -12.89
C ASP A 62 -11.21 4.31 -11.69
N ALA A 63 -11.78 4.04 -10.51
CA ALA A 63 -11.36 4.70 -9.26
C ALA A 63 -9.90 4.35 -8.91
N ILE A 64 -9.50 3.09 -9.11
CA ILE A 64 -8.10 2.67 -8.92
C ILE A 64 -7.19 3.39 -9.93
N ARG A 65 -7.58 3.50 -11.20
CA ARG A 65 -6.80 4.19 -12.23
C ARG A 65 -6.63 5.69 -11.93
N ALA A 66 -7.65 6.32 -11.35
CA ALA A 66 -7.56 7.72 -10.93
C ALA A 66 -6.52 7.93 -9.82
N PHE A 67 -6.27 6.92 -8.99
CA PHE A 67 -5.21 6.92 -7.97
C PHE A 67 -3.85 6.47 -8.54
N ALA A 68 -3.79 5.27 -9.11
CA ALA A 68 -2.54 4.59 -9.48
C ALA A 68 -1.96 5.05 -10.83
N GLY A 69 -2.73 5.81 -11.61
CA GLY A 69 -2.38 6.10 -13.00
C GLY A 69 -2.77 4.97 -13.96
N PRO A 70 -2.33 5.04 -15.23
CA PRO A 70 -2.84 4.20 -16.31
C PRO A 70 -2.54 2.71 -16.13
N ASP A 71 -1.37 2.38 -15.58
CA ASP A 71 -0.99 1.01 -15.24
C ASP A 71 -1.34 0.71 -13.78
N ILE A 72 -2.54 0.19 -13.58
CA ILE A 72 -3.10 -0.06 -12.24
C ILE A 72 -2.32 -1.13 -11.46
N ASP A 73 -1.57 -1.99 -12.16
CA ASP A 73 -0.83 -3.09 -11.56
C ASP A 73 0.54 -2.64 -11.01
N GLN A 74 1.00 -1.44 -11.34
CA GLN A 74 2.21 -0.88 -10.74
C GLN A 74 1.94 -0.35 -9.34
N ALA A 75 2.92 -0.60 -8.45
CA ALA A 75 2.94 0.03 -7.13
C ALA A 75 3.21 1.53 -7.27
N VAL A 76 2.53 2.33 -6.44
CA VAL A 76 2.81 3.76 -6.30
C VAL A 76 3.80 3.89 -5.15
N PHE A 77 4.98 4.46 -5.42
CA PHE A 77 6.02 4.67 -4.43
C PHE A 77 6.12 6.13 -4.03
N TYR A 78 6.51 6.36 -2.78
CA TYR A 78 6.65 7.66 -2.16
C TYR A 78 8.14 7.98 -1.90
N PRO A 79 8.52 9.28 -1.81
CA PRO A 79 9.93 9.68 -1.83
C PRO A 79 10.84 9.08 -0.76
N GLU A 80 10.32 8.64 0.38
CA GLU A 80 11.11 8.06 1.47
C GLU A 80 11.06 6.53 1.52
N ASP A 81 10.38 5.86 0.58
CA ASP A 81 10.27 4.40 0.58
C ASP A 81 11.64 3.71 0.55
N ASP A 82 12.58 4.22 -0.25
CA ASP A 82 13.94 3.68 -0.38
C ASP A 82 14.76 3.77 0.91
N ARG A 83 14.39 4.67 1.82
CA ARG A 83 15.06 4.82 3.12
C ARG A 83 14.72 3.66 4.06
N TYR A 84 13.47 3.20 4.03
CA TYR A 84 12.95 2.23 4.98
C TYR A 84 12.88 0.81 4.42
N LEU A 85 12.54 0.67 3.15
CA LEU A 85 12.30 -0.62 2.53
C LEU A 85 13.61 -1.36 2.25
N VAL A 86 13.73 -2.55 2.83
CA VAL A 86 14.80 -3.50 2.51
C VAL A 86 14.43 -4.41 1.34
N ASP A 87 13.13 -4.54 1.05
CA ASP A 87 12.61 -5.32 -0.06
C ASP A 87 11.17 -4.86 -0.36
N ARG A 88 10.69 -5.05 -1.60
CA ARG A 88 9.33 -4.69 -2.00
C ARG A 88 8.86 -5.38 -3.26
N GLU A 89 7.55 -5.57 -3.36
CA GLU A 89 6.92 -5.88 -4.64
C GLU A 89 6.80 -4.60 -5.47
N THR A 90 7.12 -4.66 -6.76
CA THR A 90 6.95 -3.52 -7.70
C THR A 90 5.56 -3.48 -8.30
N THR A 91 4.79 -4.55 -8.13
CA THR A 91 3.41 -4.68 -8.59
C THR A 91 2.46 -4.85 -7.42
N VAL A 92 1.18 -4.64 -7.67
CA VAL A 92 0.10 -4.91 -6.73
C VAL A 92 -0.75 -6.08 -7.19
N THR A 93 -1.57 -6.62 -6.30
CA THR A 93 -2.58 -7.63 -6.64
C THR A 93 -3.98 -7.07 -6.40
N HIS A 94 -4.87 -7.31 -7.37
CA HIS A 94 -6.28 -6.96 -7.31
C HIS A 94 -7.13 -8.20 -7.04
N PHE A 95 -8.11 -8.08 -6.17
CA PHE A 95 -9.03 -9.15 -5.81
C PHE A 95 -10.48 -8.68 -5.91
N THR A 96 -11.38 -9.58 -6.31
CA THR A 96 -12.82 -9.36 -6.19
C THR A 96 -13.27 -9.67 -4.77
N VAL A 97 -14.04 -8.78 -4.16
CA VAL A 97 -14.68 -9.00 -2.86
C VAL A 97 -16.13 -9.46 -3.10
N HIS A 98 -16.53 -10.56 -2.47
CA HIS A 98 -17.87 -11.19 -2.55
C HIS A 98 -18.75 -10.85 -1.35
#